data_AF-A0A2E0PQK3-F1
#
_entry.id   AF-A0A2E0PQK3-F1
#
_cell.length_a   1.000
_cell.length_b   1.000
_cell.length_c   1.000
_cell.angle_alpha   90.00
_cell.angle_beta   90.00
_cell.angle_gamma   90.00
#
_symmetry.space_group_name_H-M   'P 1'
#
loop_
_entity.id
_entity.type
_entity.pdbx_description
1 polymer ?
#
loop_
_entity_poly.entity_id
_entity_poly.type
_entity_poly.pdbx_seq_one_letter_code
_entity_poly.pdbx_strand_id
1 'polypeptide(L)'
;MGVKDFIHEHYRHFNAGELARCSNSLDSFLSEGGRLIVTLAGAMSTAEIGRSLGPAIRQQKIHAICCTGANLEEDLFSLVSRSDYENITNWRQQT
;
A
#
# COMPACT_ATOMS: atom_id res chain seq x y z
N MET A 1 5.62 -23.36 -3.40
CA MET A 1 6.51 -22.19 -3.38
C MET A 1 5.69 -20.97 -2.94
N GLY A 2 6.14 -20.19 -1.96
CA GLY A 2 5.46 -18.95 -1.56
C GLY A 2 5.78 -17.79 -2.50
N VAL A 3 5.03 -16.68 -2.42
CA VAL A 3 5.27 -15.48 -3.25
C VAL A 3 6.67 -14.91 -3.00
N LYS A 4 7.14 -14.91 -1.74
CA LYS A 4 8.50 -14.47 -1.38
C LYS A 4 9.55 -15.30 -2.11
N ASP A 5 9.47 -16.63 -2.02
CA ASP A 5 10.38 -17.56 -2.68
C ASP A 5 10.41 -17.34 -4.21
N PHE A 6 9.23 -17.19 -4.83
CA PHE A 6 9.10 -16.93 -6.26
C PHE A 6 9.83 -15.65 -6.68
N ILE A 7 9.67 -14.56 -5.93
CA ILE A 7 10.34 -13.28 -6.21
C ILE A 7 11.86 -13.44 -6.09
N HIS A 8 12.36 -14.11 -5.05
CA HIS A 8 13.80 -14.33 -4.88
C HIS A 8 14.41 -15.22 -5.97
N GLU A 9 13.66 -16.21 -6.43
CA GLU A 9 14.13 -17.12 -7.47
C GLU A 9 14.22 -16.42 -8.83
N HIS A 10 13.19 -15.65 -9.21
CA HIS A 10 13.04 -15.16 -10.58
C HIS A 10 13.40 -13.67 -10.78
N TYR A 11 13.28 -12.82 -9.78
CA TYR A 11 13.42 -11.36 -9.94
C TYR A 11 14.74 -10.85 -9.36
N ARG A 12 15.82 -10.99 -10.15
CA ARG A 12 17.19 -10.68 -9.71
C ARG A 12 17.76 -9.36 -10.24
N HIS A 13 17.20 -8.81 -11.32
CA HIS A 13 17.73 -7.65 -12.04
C HIS A 13 16.65 -6.60 -12.33
N PHE A 14 17.09 -5.38 -12.66
CA PHE A 14 16.24 -4.23 -13.00
C PHE A 14 15.22 -3.90 -11.89
N ASN A 15 14.10 -3.28 -12.24
CA ASN A 15 13.04 -2.90 -11.30
C ASN A 15 12.48 -4.08 -10.49
N ALA A 16 12.45 -5.27 -11.08
CA ALA A 16 11.99 -6.47 -10.38
C ALA A 16 12.98 -6.89 -9.27
N GLY A 17 14.28 -6.81 -9.54
CA GLY A 17 15.34 -7.02 -8.53
C GLY A 17 15.33 -5.94 -7.45
N GLU A 18 15.13 -4.68 -7.80
CA GLU A 18 15.02 -3.60 -6.81
C GLU A 18 13.79 -3.78 -5.89
N LEU A 19 12.66 -4.26 -6.43
CA LEU A 19 11.49 -4.61 -5.61
C LEU A 19 11.82 -5.70 -4.59
N ALA A 20 12.53 -6.75 -5.00
CA ALA A 20 12.96 -7.82 -4.10
C ALA A 20 13.89 -7.29 -3.00
N ARG A 21 14.88 -6.45 -3.35
CA ARG A 21 15.80 -5.83 -2.38
C ARG A 21 15.07 -4.91 -1.40
N CYS A 22 14.15 -4.08 -1.88
CA CYS A 22 13.32 -3.20 -1.06
C CYS A 22 12.50 -4.00 -0.05
N SER A 23 11.83 -5.07 -0.51
CA SER A 23 11.06 -5.97 0.36
C SER A 23 11.90 -6.55 1.51
N ASN A 24 13.11 -7.05 1.20
CA ASN A 24 14.01 -7.60 2.23
C ASN A 24 14.51 -6.54 3.21
N SER A 25 14.83 -5.35 2.71
CA SER A 25 15.26 -4.22 3.55
C SER A 25 14.18 -3.81 4.55
N LEU A 26 12.93 -3.69 4.08
CA LEU A 26 11.78 -3.38 4.94
C LEU A 26 11.52 -4.49 5.97
N ASP A 27 11.62 -5.76 5.57
CA ASP A 27 11.45 -6.92 6.47
C ASP A 27 12.50 -6.90 7.60
N SER A 28 13.78 -6.68 7.26
CA SER A 28 14.88 -6.54 8.25
C SER A 28 14.61 -5.39 9.22
N PHE A 29 14.35 -4.19 8.70
CA PHE A 29 14.11 -2.99 9.51
C PHE A 29 12.94 -3.18 10.48
N LEU A 30 11.84 -3.79 10.02
CA LEU A 30 10.69 -4.10 10.87
C LEU A 30 11.01 -5.16 11.92
N SER A 31 11.77 -6.21 11.56
CA SER A 31 12.17 -7.28 12.49
C SER A 31 13.09 -6.79 13.61
N GLU A 32 13.87 -5.74 13.34
CA GLU A 32 14.75 -5.07 14.30
C GLU A 32 13.99 -4.08 15.22
N GLY A 33 12.66 -4.06 15.13
CA GLY A 33 11.79 -3.18 15.94
C GLY A 33 11.60 -1.78 15.34
N GLY A 34 12.05 -1.55 14.10
CA GLY A 34 11.79 -0.33 13.35
C GLY A 34 10.31 -0.15 13.02
N ARG A 35 9.92 1.11 12.78
CA ARG A 35 8.55 1.47 12.35
C ARG A 35 8.59 2.43 11.19
N LEU A 36 7.68 2.25 10.24
CA LEU A 36 7.68 2.95 8.96
C LEU A 36 6.94 4.29 9.05
N ILE A 37 7.45 5.28 8.32
CA ILE A 37 6.67 6.43 7.88
C ILE A 37 6.33 6.19 6.42
N VAL A 38 5.04 6.26 6.06
CA VAL A 38 4.56 6.02 4.70
C VAL A 38 4.11 7.34 4.07
N THR A 39 4.67 7.68 2.91
CA THR A 39 4.22 8.82 2.11
C THR A 39 3.32 8.34 0.99
N LEU A 40 2.08 8.81 0.93
CA LEU A 40 1.10 8.40 -0.08
C LEU A 40 0.92 9.48 -1.14
N ALA A 41 0.95 9.05 -2.40
CA ALA A 41 0.48 9.86 -3.52
C ALA A 41 -1.06 9.97 -3.51
N GLY A 42 -1.60 10.91 -4.29
CA GLY A 42 -3.04 11.02 -4.50
C GLY A 42 -3.65 9.74 -5.06
N ALA A 43 -4.97 9.57 -4.88
CA ALA A 43 -5.78 8.43 -5.35
C ALA A 43 -5.41 7.04 -4.77
N MET A 44 -4.43 6.94 -3.87
CA MET A 44 -4.09 5.66 -3.23
C MET A 44 -5.22 5.11 -2.33
N SER A 45 -6.02 6.00 -1.73
CA SER A 45 -7.26 5.63 -1.02
C SER A 45 -8.27 4.97 -1.97
N THR A 46 -8.37 5.48 -3.21
CA THR A 46 -9.33 4.99 -4.22
C THR A 46 -8.90 3.62 -4.72
N ALA A 47 -7.58 3.42 -4.81
CA ALA A 47 -6.94 2.13 -5.06
C ALA A 47 -7.02 1.16 -3.86
N GLU A 48 -7.76 1.50 -2.81
CA GLU A 48 -7.98 0.70 -1.60
C GLU A 48 -6.70 0.34 -0.81
N ILE A 49 -5.65 1.17 -0.85
CA ILE A 49 -4.39 0.88 -0.16
C ILE A 49 -4.57 0.65 1.36
N GLY A 50 -5.61 1.25 1.94
CA GLY A 50 -6.00 1.09 3.34
C GLY A 50 -6.21 -0.37 3.75
N ARG A 51 -6.57 -1.27 2.83
CA ARG A 51 -6.69 -2.71 3.10
C ARG A 51 -5.35 -3.35 3.46
N SER A 52 -4.27 -2.89 2.85
CA SER A 52 -2.90 -3.33 3.14
C SER A 52 -2.31 -2.60 4.35
N LEU A 53 -2.55 -1.29 4.46
CA LEU A 53 -1.99 -0.47 5.54
C LEU A 53 -2.69 -0.70 6.88
N GLY A 54 -4.00 -0.93 6.91
CA GLY A 54 -4.79 -1.10 8.13
C GLY A 54 -4.25 -2.18 9.07
N PRO A 55 -4.00 -3.42 8.60
CA PRO A 55 -3.34 -4.45 9.40
C PRO A 55 -1.94 -4.04 9.89
N ALA A 56 -1.15 -3.37 9.05
CA ALA A 56 0.20 -2.92 9.43
C ALA A 56 0.19 -1.81 10.49
N ILE A 57 -0.78 -0.88 10.44
CA ILE A 57 -1.02 0.14 11.47
C ILE A 57 -1.41 -0.52 12.79
N ARG A 58 -2.39 -1.46 12.77
CA ARG A 58 -2.82 -2.19 13.97
C ARG A 58 -1.69 -2.99 14.61
N GLN A 59 -0.76 -3.51 13.80
CA GLN A 59 0.44 -4.20 14.27
C GLN A 59 1.61 -3.26 14.64
N GLN A 60 1.40 -1.94 14.68
CA GLN A 60 2.42 -0.92 14.99
C GLN A 60 3.64 -0.93 14.05
N LYS A 61 3.52 -1.50 12.85
CA LYS A 61 4.59 -1.49 11.83
C LYS A 61 4.68 -0.14 11.13
N ILE A 62 3.57 0.61 11.07
CA ILE A 62 3.50 1.97 10.54
C ILE A 62 3.29 2.92 11.70
N HIS A 63 4.19 3.89 11.85
CA HIS A 63 4.13 4.91 12.89
C HIS A 63 3.42 6.18 12.43
N ALA A 64 3.60 6.57 11.17
CA ALA A 64 2.98 7.77 10.60
C ALA A 64 2.68 7.61 9.12
N ILE A 65 1.68 8.35 8.64
CA ILE A 65 1.33 8.47 7.23
C ILE A 65 1.32 9.96 6.87
N CYS A 66 2.07 10.32 5.83
CA CYS A 66 1.98 11.62 5.17
C CYS A 66 1.19 11.43 3.88
N CYS A 67 0.07 12.13 3.73
CA CYS A 67 -0.83 11.97 2.59
C CYS A 67 -1.51 13.31 2.25
N THR A 68 -2.18 13.36 1.10
CA THR A 68 -3.00 14.50 0.72
C THR A 68 -4.35 14.48 1.45
N GLY A 69 -5.02 15.63 1.54
CA GLY A 69 -6.36 15.73 2.16
C GLY A 69 -7.38 14.77 1.52
N ALA A 70 -7.30 14.59 0.20
CA ALA A 70 -8.18 13.67 -0.54
C ALA A 70 -8.12 12.22 -0.03
N ASN A 71 -6.96 11.74 0.43
CA ASN A 71 -6.88 10.39 0.99
C ASN A 71 -7.64 10.27 2.32
N LEU A 72 -7.59 11.29 3.17
CA LEU A 72 -8.30 11.31 4.45
C LEU A 72 -9.81 11.46 4.25
N GLU A 73 -10.22 12.36 3.35
CA GLU A 73 -11.63 12.57 2.99
C GLU A 73 -12.27 11.28 2.49
N GLU A 74 -11.59 10.56 1.58
CA GLU A 74 -12.13 9.35 1.00
C GLU A 74 -12.11 8.14 1.95
N ASP A 75 -11.13 8.04 2.84
CA ASP A 75 -11.11 7.00 3.88
C ASP A 75 -12.27 7.22 4.88
N LEU A 76 -12.58 8.49 5.20
CA LEU A 76 -13.75 8.85 6.00
C LEU A 76 -15.07 8.55 5.26
N PHE A 77 -15.18 8.88 3.97
CA PHE A 77 -16.37 8.53 3.17
C PHE A 77 -16.57 7.03 3.06
N SER A 78 -15.47 6.29 2.88
CA SER A 78 -15.49 4.84 2.87
C SER A 78 -15.97 4.25 4.20
N LEU A 79 -15.76 4.93 5.34
CA LEU A 79 -16.30 4.46 6.61
C LEU A 79 -17.83 4.57 6.69
N VAL A 80 -18.42 5.60 6.09
CA VAL A 80 -19.85 5.91 6.23
C VAL A 80 -20.74 5.43 5.08
N SER A 81 -20.18 5.24 3.89
CA SER A 81 -20.94 5.05 2.64
C SER A 81 -20.24 4.08 1.68
N ARG A 82 -19.47 3.10 2.19
CA ARG A 82 -18.78 2.13 1.32
C ARG A 82 -19.70 1.38 0.37
N SER A 83 -20.93 1.09 0.80
CA SER A 83 -21.94 0.39 0.00
C SER A 83 -22.32 1.14 -1.27
N ASP A 84 -22.10 2.45 -1.29
CA ASP A 84 -22.54 3.33 -2.37
C ASP A 84 -21.39 3.61 -3.37
N TYR A 85 -20.18 3.07 -3.11
CA TYR A 85 -19.06 3.15 -4.05
C TYR A 85 -19.29 2.21 -5.24
N GLU A 86 -19.29 2.79 -6.44
CA GLU A 86 -19.42 2.04 -7.68
C GLU A 86 -18.08 1.92 -8.42
N ASN A 87 -17.91 0.80 -9.12
CA ASN A 87 -16.77 0.61 -10.00
C ASN A 87 -17.03 1.25 -11.36
N ILE A 88 -16.18 2.19 -11.75
CA ILE A 88 -16.21 2.81 -13.07
C ILE A 88 -15.33 2.02 -14.03
N THR A 89 -15.94 1.15 -14.83
CA THR A 89 -15.24 0.27 -15.79
C THR A 89 -14.52 1.04 -16.91
N ASN A 90 -15.08 2.15 -17.37
CA ASN A 90 -14.53 2.98 -18.46
C ASN A 90 -13.81 4.26 -17.98
N TRP A 91 -13.20 4.23 -16.79
CA TRP A 91 -12.58 5.42 -16.18
C TRP A 91 -11.54 6.13 -17.06
N ARG A 92 -10.88 5.42 -17.99
CA ARG A 92 -9.90 6.01 -18.93
C ARG A 92 -10.52 6.79 -20.09
N GLN A 93 -11.80 6.59 -20.37
CA GLN A 93 -12.51 7.18 -21.52
C GLN A 93 -13.61 8.15 -21.07
N GLN A 94 -13.50 8.70 -19.86
CA GLN A 94 -14.41 9.74 -19.40
C GLN A 94 -14.17 11.02 -20.21
N THR A 95 -15.14 11.37 -21.06
CA THR A 95 -15.30 12.68 -21.71
C THR A 95 -16.25 13.56 -20.94
#